data_AF-A0A8H5ARH7-F1
#
_entry.id   AF-A0A8H5ARH7-F1
#
_cell.length_a   1.000
_cell.length_b   1.000
_cell.length_c   1.000
_cell.angle_alpha   90.00
_cell.angle_beta   90.00
_cell.angle_gamma   90.00
#
_symmetry.space_group_name_H-M   'P 1'
#
loop_
_entity.id
_entity.type
_entity.pdbx_description
1 polymer ?
#
loop_
_entity_poly.entity_id
_entity_poly.type
_entity_poly.pdbx_seq_one_letter_code
_entity_poly.pdbx_strand_id
1 'polypeptide(L)'
;MAGNSCLAISQINFASRMHHPALKAIAPWEGYTDLFRHYVARGGRLYIPGLHRIILNGFAGPKGVKNVGAMLEKRPLYEDYWEAKRIPVENIDNIHILSDKPRPKRNGFESIHSKSADGSSATTVVERPERSYPLTRQRPRTLYLGGATGTLVDLEPNQEYINSYEGRSLSNGLTFTAKFDVTTELAGYPKAVLLMLCPDHDNFDVVVQIRKIDNKGRQLSHLNYPCPVAIDQVPDVNTAKTWGPQGFLRASHHISLNAEGGLIVSDDSSHETDVFYSHRVRQPITPGTTVRIEIPIWPIGLCLLLVRA
;
A
#
# COMPACT_ATOMS: atom_id res chain seq x y z
N MET A 1 -12.39 15.76 -18.13
CA MET A 1 -12.96 15.56 -16.77
C MET A 1 -11.85 15.79 -15.75
N ALA A 2 -12.20 16.05 -14.49
CA ALA A 2 -11.25 16.17 -13.39
C ALA A 2 -11.94 15.84 -12.06
N GLY A 3 -11.16 15.46 -11.04
CA GLY A 3 -11.67 15.25 -9.68
C GLY A 3 -10.92 14.13 -8.95
N ASN A 4 -11.06 14.11 -7.62
CA ASN A 4 -10.38 13.16 -6.74
C ASN A 4 -11.27 11.99 -6.31
N SER A 5 -10.66 10.92 -5.78
CA SER A 5 -11.35 9.79 -5.14
C SER A 5 -12.47 9.18 -6.03
N CYS A 6 -13.74 9.21 -5.61
CA CYS A 6 -14.87 8.71 -6.39
C CYS A 6 -14.98 9.34 -7.80
N LEU A 7 -14.59 10.61 -7.95
CA LEU A 7 -14.55 11.28 -9.25
C LEU A 7 -13.37 10.80 -10.12
N ALA A 8 -12.23 10.46 -9.52
CA ALA A 8 -11.12 9.82 -10.22
C ALA A 8 -11.49 8.42 -10.70
N ILE A 9 -12.09 7.61 -9.82
CA ILE A 9 -12.62 6.26 -10.13
C ILE A 9 -13.63 6.32 -11.28
N SER A 10 -14.54 7.31 -11.25
CA SER A 10 -15.52 7.52 -12.32
C SER A 10 -14.88 7.88 -13.66
N GLN A 11 -13.82 8.70 -13.65
CA GLN A 11 -13.07 9.06 -14.86
C GLN A 11 -12.39 7.86 -15.51
N ILE A 12 -11.62 7.09 -14.74
CA ILE A 12 -10.88 5.93 -15.27
C ILE A 12 -11.83 4.79 -15.64
N ASN A 13 -12.94 4.59 -14.93
CA ASN A 13 -13.98 3.61 -15.31
C ASN A 13 -14.74 3.99 -16.59
N PHE A 14 -14.96 5.28 -16.83
CA PHE A 14 -15.53 5.74 -18.09
C PHE A 14 -14.52 5.54 -19.23
N ALA A 15 -13.31 6.08 -19.10
CA ALA A 15 -12.29 6.07 -20.14
C ALA A 15 -11.80 4.65 -20.56
N SER A 16 -11.94 3.65 -19.68
CA SER A 16 -11.55 2.25 -19.95
C SER A 16 -12.66 1.39 -20.57
N ARG A 17 -13.90 1.89 -20.61
CA ARG A 17 -15.09 1.12 -21.05
C ARG A 17 -15.94 1.82 -22.10
N MET A 18 -15.78 3.14 -22.25
CA MET A 18 -16.57 4.00 -23.11
C MET A 18 -15.70 5.06 -23.76
N HIS A 19 -16.04 5.42 -24.99
CA HIS A 19 -15.42 6.52 -25.73
C HIS A 19 -16.46 7.61 -26.02
N HIS A 20 -16.06 8.88 -25.94
CA HIS A 20 -16.91 10.00 -26.31
C HIS A 20 -16.08 11.09 -27.00
N PRO A 21 -16.47 11.57 -28.20
CA PRO A 21 -15.61 12.42 -29.03
C PRO A 21 -15.22 13.76 -28.38
N ALA A 22 -16.01 14.26 -27.43
CA ALA A 22 -15.70 15.48 -26.67
C ALA A 22 -14.75 15.25 -25.46
N LEU A 23 -14.53 14.00 -25.03
CA LEU A 23 -13.63 13.72 -23.91
C LEU A 23 -12.17 13.70 -24.39
N LYS A 24 -11.48 14.84 -24.27
CA LYS A 24 -10.07 14.97 -24.70
C LYS A 24 -9.04 14.68 -23.60
N ALA A 25 -9.45 14.80 -22.33
CA ALA A 25 -8.56 14.63 -21.19
C ALA A 25 -9.29 14.23 -19.90
N ILE A 26 -8.58 13.53 -19.00
CA ILE A 26 -9.00 13.20 -17.63
C ILE A 26 -7.92 13.62 -16.63
N ALA A 27 -8.30 14.00 -15.40
CA ALA A 27 -7.39 14.26 -14.28
C ALA A 27 -7.85 13.42 -13.06
N PRO A 28 -7.43 12.15 -12.98
CA PRO A 28 -7.93 11.20 -11.99
C PRO A 28 -7.03 11.12 -10.75
N TRP A 29 -7.17 12.07 -9.81
CA TRP A 29 -6.40 12.08 -8.56
C TRP A 29 -6.91 11.03 -7.55
N GLU A 30 -6.02 10.15 -7.07
CA GLU A 30 -6.29 9.22 -5.95
C GLU A 30 -7.47 8.24 -6.18
N GLY A 31 -7.57 7.64 -7.38
CA GLY A 31 -8.56 6.61 -7.70
C GLY A 31 -8.03 5.18 -7.60
N TYR A 32 -8.82 4.23 -7.08
CA TYR A 32 -8.51 2.80 -7.18
C TYR A 32 -9.00 2.19 -8.49
N THR A 33 -8.29 1.17 -9.00
CA THR A 33 -8.64 0.39 -10.19
C THR A 33 -9.22 -0.99 -9.86
N ASP A 34 -8.81 -1.62 -8.75
CA ASP A 34 -9.33 -2.90 -8.29
C ASP A 34 -10.10 -2.74 -6.97
N LEU A 35 -11.43 -2.86 -7.04
CA LEU A 35 -12.31 -2.74 -5.88
C LEU A 35 -12.00 -3.77 -4.78
N PHE A 36 -11.62 -5.00 -5.14
CA PHE A 36 -11.31 -6.04 -4.17
C PHE A 36 -9.93 -5.79 -3.57
N ARG A 37 -8.88 -5.78 -4.40
CA ARG A 37 -7.48 -5.79 -3.93
C ARG A 37 -7.06 -4.48 -3.28
N HIS A 38 -7.58 -3.33 -3.75
CA HIS A 38 -7.14 -2.02 -3.26
C HIS A 38 -8.04 -1.45 -2.16
N TYR A 39 -9.33 -1.82 -2.14
CA TYR A 39 -10.33 -1.13 -1.31
C TYR A 39 -11.08 -2.04 -0.32
N VAL A 40 -11.77 -3.10 -0.75
CA VAL A 40 -12.66 -3.88 0.13
C VAL A 40 -11.93 -5.00 0.86
N ALA A 41 -10.96 -5.64 0.20
CA ALA A 41 -10.35 -6.89 0.61
C ALA A 41 -8.81 -6.88 0.47
N ARG A 42 -8.15 -5.82 0.96
CA ARG A 42 -6.68 -5.71 0.93
C ARG A 42 -6.03 -6.95 1.55
N GLY A 43 -5.27 -7.71 0.76
CA GLY A 43 -4.63 -8.95 1.21
C GLY A 43 -5.59 -10.12 1.45
N GLY A 44 -6.84 -10.07 0.98
CA GLY A 44 -7.86 -11.10 1.23
C GLY A 44 -8.61 -10.96 2.56
N ARG A 45 -8.44 -9.83 3.28
CA ARG A 45 -9.15 -9.50 4.53
C ARG A 45 -9.97 -8.22 4.41
N LEU A 46 -11.11 -8.16 5.11
CA LEU A 46 -11.99 -6.98 5.12
C LEU A 46 -11.23 -5.73 5.60
N TYR A 47 -11.16 -4.70 4.77
CA TYR A 47 -10.39 -3.49 5.02
C TYR A 47 -11.31 -2.31 5.40
N ILE A 48 -10.95 -1.58 6.47
CA ILE A 48 -11.65 -0.40 7.00
C ILE A 48 -13.20 -0.50 6.98
N PRO A 49 -13.82 -1.46 7.69
CA PRO A 49 -15.28 -1.61 7.73
C PRO A 49 -16.02 -0.36 8.23
N GLY A 50 -15.39 0.46 9.07
CA GLY A 50 -15.94 1.75 9.50
C GLY A 50 -16.18 2.73 8.36
N LEU A 51 -15.23 2.85 7.42
CA LEU A 51 -15.34 3.72 6.24
C LEU A 51 -16.43 3.21 5.29
N HIS A 52 -16.51 1.89 5.07
CA HIS A 52 -17.60 1.30 4.29
C HIS A 52 -18.96 1.65 4.92
N ARG A 53 -19.13 1.55 6.24
CA ARG A 53 -20.38 1.91 6.91
C ARG A 53 -20.72 3.40 6.81
N ILE A 54 -19.73 4.30 6.90
CA ILE A 54 -19.94 5.74 6.68
C ILE A 54 -20.46 5.98 5.25
N ILE A 55 -19.84 5.36 4.24
CA ILE A 55 -20.24 5.54 2.84
C ILE A 55 -21.65 4.98 2.58
N LEU A 56 -21.97 3.80 3.13
CA LEU A 56 -23.29 3.19 2.97
C LEU A 56 -24.41 4.04 3.61
N ASN A 57 -24.13 4.66 4.75
CA ASN A 57 -25.11 5.50 5.44
C ASN A 57 -25.23 6.91 4.83
N GLY A 58 -24.15 7.47 4.29
CA GLY A 58 -24.10 8.85 3.80
C GLY A 58 -24.35 9.03 2.29
N PHE A 59 -24.09 8.02 1.46
CA PHE A 59 -24.11 8.12 -0.01
C PHE A 59 -25.13 7.18 -0.67
N ALA A 60 -26.22 6.86 0.03
CA ALA A 60 -27.29 6.06 -0.55
C ALA A 60 -28.13 6.87 -1.55
N GLY A 61 -28.32 6.32 -2.76
CA GLY A 61 -29.26 6.87 -3.73
C GLY A 61 -30.71 6.53 -3.36
N PRO A 62 -31.71 7.13 -4.04
CA PRO A 62 -33.13 6.89 -3.73
C PRO A 62 -33.58 5.43 -3.89
N LYS A 63 -32.82 4.59 -4.60
CA LYS A 63 -33.05 3.15 -4.78
C LYS A 63 -32.05 2.29 -3.99
N GLY A 64 -31.43 2.85 -2.95
CA GLY A 64 -30.45 2.20 -2.09
C GLY A 64 -29.00 2.32 -2.58
N VAL A 65 -28.14 1.50 -1.98
CA VAL A 65 -26.68 1.47 -2.21
C VAL A 65 -26.17 0.03 -2.21
N LYS A 66 -25.09 -0.21 -2.96
CA LYS A 66 -24.45 -1.52 -3.02
C LYS A 66 -23.57 -1.75 -1.79
N ASN A 67 -24.01 -2.61 -0.88
CA ASN A 67 -23.22 -3.00 0.29
C ASN A 67 -22.03 -3.91 -0.10
N VAL A 68 -20.89 -3.29 -0.43
CA VAL A 68 -19.67 -4.02 -0.85
C VAL A 68 -19.07 -4.87 0.27
N GLY A 69 -19.23 -4.49 1.55
CA GLY A 69 -18.76 -5.27 2.70
C GLY A 69 -19.53 -6.59 2.85
N ALA A 70 -20.86 -6.53 2.86
CA ALA A 70 -21.71 -7.73 2.88
C ALA A 70 -21.55 -8.59 1.62
N MET A 71 -21.10 -8.01 0.50
CA MET A 71 -20.74 -8.78 -0.68
C MET A 71 -19.39 -9.50 -0.53
N LEU A 72 -18.43 -8.99 0.26
CA LEU A 72 -17.21 -9.75 0.60
C LEU A 72 -17.52 -10.95 1.49
N GLU A 73 -18.43 -10.80 2.46
CA GLU A 73 -18.88 -11.92 3.31
C GLU A 73 -19.48 -13.06 2.47
N LYS A 74 -20.31 -12.72 1.47
CA LYS A 74 -20.91 -13.69 0.54
C LYS A 74 -19.94 -14.21 -0.53
N ARG A 75 -18.91 -13.44 -0.88
CA ARG A 75 -17.98 -13.68 -1.99
C ARG A 75 -16.54 -13.39 -1.53
N PRO A 76 -15.95 -14.23 -0.66
CA PRO A 76 -14.70 -13.94 0.04
C PRO A 76 -13.43 -14.17 -0.81
N LEU A 77 -13.57 -14.80 -1.98
CA LEU A 77 -12.49 -15.01 -2.95
C LEU A 77 -12.67 -14.07 -4.14
N TYR A 78 -11.58 -13.80 -4.85
CA TYR A 78 -11.63 -13.06 -6.10
C TYR A 78 -12.20 -13.96 -7.21
N GLU A 79 -13.39 -13.62 -7.68
CA GLU A 79 -14.13 -14.39 -8.68
C GLU A 79 -14.73 -13.42 -9.71
N ASP A 80 -15.49 -13.91 -10.68
CA ASP A 80 -16.03 -13.12 -11.80
C ASP A 80 -16.88 -11.93 -11.33
N TYR A 81 -17.53 -12.05 -10.17
CA TYR A 81 -18.21 -10.94 -9.53
C TYR A 81 -17.24 -9.78 -9.20
N TRP A 82 -16.03 -10.04 -8.74
CA TRP A 82 -15.03 -9.01 -8.45
C TRP A 82 -14.27 -8.56 -9.69
N GLU A 83 -13.92 -9.48 -10.60
CA GLU A 83 -13.32 -9.17 -11.91
C GLU A 83 -14.19 -8.19 -12.70
N ALA A 84 -15.51 -8.38 -12.73
CA ALA A 84 -16.45 -7.47 -13.39
C ALA A 84 -16.42 -6.01 -12.86
N LYS A 85 -15.76 -5.77 -11.71
CA LYS A 85 -15.61 -4.45 -11.05
C LYS A 85 -14.16 -3.95 -11.09
N ARG A 86 -13.21 -4.74 -11.61
CA ARG A 86 -11.91 -4.23 -12.00
C ARG A 86 -12.12 -3.18 -13.10
N ILE A 87 -11.32 -2.14 -13.06
CA ILE A 87 -11.28 -1.12 -14.10
C ILE A 87 -10.16 -1.53 -15.06
N PRO A 88 -10.46 -1.87 -16.33
CA PRO A 88 -9.47 -2.32 -17.28
C PRO A 88 -8.70 -1.11 -17.84
N VAL A 89 -7.83 -0.53 -17.03
CA VAL A 89 -7.05 0.67 -17.39
C VAL A 89 -6.16 0.46 -18.62
N GLU A 90 -5.82 -0.79 -18.93
CA GLU A 90 -5.18 -1.22 -20.17
C GLU A 90 -5.97 -0.86 -21.44
N ASN A 91 -7.29 -0.62 -21.34
CA ASN A 91 -8.15 -0.18 -22.43
C ASN A 91 -8.24 1.35 -22.58
N ILE A 92 -7.57 2.13 -21.72
CA ILE A 92 -7.59 3.61 -21.82
C ILE A 92 -6.65 4.03 -22.95
N ASP A 93 -7.24 4.32 -24.10
CA ASP A 93 -6.54 4.77 -25.30
C ASP A 93 -6.99 6.18 -25.72
N ASN A 94 -6.13 6.90 -26.45
CA ASN A 94 -6.41 8.18 -27.12
C ASN A 94 -6.98 9.32 -26.24
N ILE A 95 -6.82 9.27 -24.91
CA ILE A 95 -7.22 10.31 -23.96
C ILE A 95 -6.00 10.84 -23.22
N HIS A 96 -5.82 12.16 -23.14
CA HIS A 96 -4.75 12.75 -22.35
C HIS A 96 -5.02 12.61 -20.85
N ILE A 97 -4.20 11.83 -20.15
CA ILE A 97 -4.16 11.85 -18.69
C ILE A 97 -3.39 13.09 -18.25
N LEU A 98 -4.05 13.93 -17.46
CA LEU A 98 -3.50 15.05 -16.73
C LEU A 98 -3.14 14.55 -15.31
N SER A 99 -2.05 13.79 -15.22
CA SER A 99 -1.13 13.98 -14.09
C SER A 99 -0.52 15.37 -14.21
N ASP A 100 -0.09 16.00 -13.11
CA ASP A 100 0.40 17.38 -13.14
C ASP A 100 1.49 17.57 -14.20
N LYS A 101 1.14 18.21 -15.34
CA LYS A 101 1.99 18.25 -16.54
C LYS A 101 3.08 19.29 -16.33
N PRO A 102 4.36 18.91 -16.17
CA PRO A 102 5.42 19.89 -16.19
C PRO A 102 5.50 20.45 -17.61
N ARG A 103 5.70 21.77 -17.72
CA ARG A 103 6.01 22.43 -19.00
C ARG A 103 7.16 21.67 -19.69
N PRO A 104 7.19 21.56 -21.03
CA PRO A 104 7.95 20.54 -21.75
C PRO A 104 9.47 20.59 -21.47
N LYS A 105 9.90 19.81 -20.46
CA LYS A 105 11.29 19.42 -20.15
C LYS A 105 11.44 18.48 -18.94
N ARG A 106 10.37 18.11 -18.23
CA ARG A 106 10.39 17.21 -17.06
C ARG A 106 9.22 16.22 -17.13
N ASN A 107 9.49 14.94 -16.89
CA ASN A 107 8.49 13.89 -16.62
C ASN A 107 8.65 13.54 -15.14
N GLY A 108 7.60 13.49 -14.32
CA GLY A 108 7.77 13.40 -12.87
C GLY A 108 6.67 12.70 -12.07
N PHE A 109 7.08 12.24 -10.89
CA PHE A 109 6.28 11.62 -9.84
C PHE A 109 5.75 12.72 -8.88
N GLU A 110 4.45 12.72 -8.56
CA GLU A 110 3.84 13.72 -7.67
C GLU A 110 4.29 13.52 -6.21
N SER A 111 5.07 14.49 -5.71
CA SER A 111 5.52 14.71 -4.33
C SER A 111 6.21 13.58 -3.52
N ILE A 112 7.34 13.92 -2.89
CA ILE A 112 7.70 13.39 -1.56
C ILE A 112 7.46 14.54 -0.58
N HIS A 113 6.18 14.85 -0.35
CA HIS A 113 5.81 15.76 0.72
C HIS A 113 6.27 15.16 2.06
N SER A 114 7.40 15.66 2.55
CA SER A 114 7.81 15.61 3.95
C SER A 114 7.82 17.04 4.46
N LYS A 115 6.64 17.66 4.55
CA LYS A 115 6.52 18.91 5.32
C LYS A 115 6.71 18.51 6.79
N SER A 116 7.92 18.71 7.28
CA SER A 116 8.38 18.43 8.63
C SER A 116 7.63 19.28 9.66
N ALA A 117 6.37 18.94 9.92
CA ALA A 117 5.54 19.61 10.92
C ALA A 117 5.95 19.24 12.38
N ASP A 118 7.02 18.45 12.52
CA ASP A 118 7.55 17.82 13.72
C ASP A 118 8.89 18.42 14.19
N GLY A 119 9.38 19.47 13.51
CA GLY A 119 10.67 20.10 13.75
C GLY A 119 11.87 19.38 13.13
N SER A 120 11.66 18.40 12.25
CA SER A 120 12.76 17.74 11.52
C SER A 120 13.50 18.74 10.64
N SER A 121 14.85 18.75 10.73
CA SER A 121 15.75 19.51 9.86
C SER A 121 15.78 19.05 8.40
N ALA A 122 14.91 18.12 8.02
CA ALA A 122 14.83 17.57 6.68
C ALA A 122 14.33 18.59 5.66
N THR A 123 15.10 18.76 4.58
CA THR A 123 14.66 19.45 3.38
C THR A 123 13.51 18.66 2.74
N THR A 124 12.32 19.26 2.73
CA THR A 124 11.16 18.71 2.01
C THR A 124 11.47 18.57 0.51
N VAL A 125 11.26 17.38 -0.04
CA VAL A 125 11.43 17.11 -1.47
C VAL A 125 10.13 17.44 -2.22
N VAL A 126 10.02 18.69 -2.68
CA VAL A 126 8.89 19.17 -3.48
C VAL A 126 9.11 18.82 -4.95
N GLU A 127 8.13 18.18 -5.60
CA GLU A 127 8.03 17.87 -7.03
C GLU A 127 9.33 17.43 -7.74
N ARG A 128 9.70 16.15 -7.58
CA ARG A 128 10.90 15.58 -8.22
C ARG A 128 10.61 14.67 -9.43
N PRO A 129 11.21 14.98 -10.60
CA PRO A 129 11.28 14.12 -11.80
C PRO A 129 12.65 13.41 -11.97
N GLU A 130 12.84 12.08 -12.09
CA GLU A 130 11.98 10.88 -12.13
C GLU A 130 11.14 10.60 -13.40
N ARG A 131 11.74 9.93 -14.40
CA ARG A 131 11.18 9.67 -15.77
C ARG A 131 10.29 8.42 -15.93
N SER A 132 10.31 7.50 -14.98
CA SER A 132 9.56 6.22 -15.00
C SER A 132 9.13 5.88 -13.58
N TYR A 133 8.17 4.96 -13.46
CA TYR A 133 7.81 4.31 -12.20
C TYR A 133 7.56 2.82 -12.48
N PRO A 134 8.24 1.86 -11.81
CA PRO A 134 9.30 2.05 -10.81
C PRO A 134 10.51 2.88 -11.30
N LEU A 135 11.31 3.39 -10.36
CA LEU A 135 12.41 4.30 -10.72
C LEU A 135 13.56 3.50 -11.32
N THR A 136 14.01 3.81 -12.54
CA THR A 136 15.17 3.11 -13.16
C THR A 136 16.47 3.27 -12.39
N ARG A 137 16.56 4.27 -11.50
CA ARG A 137 17.70 4.50 -10.59
C ARG A 137 17.58 3.78 -9.24
N GLN A 138 16.49 3.06 -8.98
CA GLN A 138 16.33 2.33 -7.71
C GLN A 138 17.34 1.18 -7.62
N ARG A 139 17.76 0.87 -6.40
CA ARG A 139 18.62 -0.28 -6.09
C ARG A 139 17.89 -1.11 -5.05
N PRO A 140 17.36 -2.29 -5.40
CA PRO A 140 16.82 -3.23 -4.42
C PRO A 140 17.85 -3.51 -3.32
N ARG A 141 17.42 -3.48 -2.07
CA ARG A 141 18.24 -3.82 -0.89
C ARG A 141 17.39 -4.67 0.04
N THR A 142 17.79 -5.92 0.22
CA THR A 142 17.21 -6.81 1.22
C THR A 142 17.76 -6.45 2.59
N LEU A 143 16.88 -6.42 3.60
CA LEU A 143 17.25 -6.38 5.01
C LEU A 143 16.58 -7.54 5.72
N TYR A 144 17.37 -8.34 6.42
CA TYR A 144 16.93 -9.52 7.14
C TYR A 144 16.49 -9.20 8.58
N LEU A 145 15.62 -10.04 9.13
CA LEU A 145 15.06 -9.88 10.48
C LEU A 145 16.04 -10.41 11.53
N GLY A 146 16.69 -9.53 12.27
CA GLY A 146 17.53 -9.88 13.43
C GLY A 146 16.68 -10.25 14.64
N GLY A 147 16.25 -11.51 14.73
CA GLY A 147 15.33 -11.99 15.77
C GLY A 147 15.84 -11.89 17.21
N ALA A 148 17.16 -11.92 17.41
CA ALA A 148 17.80 -11.68 18.72
C ALA A 148 17.77 -10.20 19.16
N THR A 149 17.86 -9.28 18.20
CA THR A 149 18.19 -7.86 18.44
C THR A 149 17.01 -6.92 18.22
N GLY A 150 15.94 -7.36 17.54
CA GLY A 150 14.87 -6.46 17.09
C GLY A 150 15.36 -5.45 16.05
N THR A 151 16.36 -5.81 15.24
CA THR A 151 16.93 -4.94 14.20
C THR A 151 16.76 -5.53 12.81
N LEU A 152 16.79 -4.67 11.80
CA LEU A 152 16.98 -5.07 10.41
C LEU A 152 18.48 -5.05 10.07
N VAL A 153 18.98 -6.10 9.43
CA VAL A 153 20.42 -6.31 9.17
C VAL A 153 20.70 -6.65 7.71
N ASP A 154 21.86 -6.28 7.17
CA ASP A 154 22.22 -6.51 5.75
C ASP A 154 22.66 -7.95 5.45
N LEU A 155 23.19 -8.66 6.43
CA LEU A 155 23.62 -10.07 6.29
C LEU A 155 22.53 -11.00 6.81
N GLU A 156 22.32 -12.11 6.10
CA GLU A 156 21.40 -13.16 6.53
C GLU A 156 21.87 -13.76 7.87
N PRO A 157 21.00 -13.84 8.90
CA PRO A 157 21.35 -14.46 10.16
C PRO A 157 21.76 -15.93 10.00
N ASN A 158 22.90 -16.30 10.56
CA ASN A 158 23.42 -17.68 10.57
C ASN A 158 22.75 -18.58 11.62
N GLN A 159 21.73 -18.09 12.32
CA GLN A 159 21.00 -18.78 13.37
C GLN A 159 19.51 -18.44 13.25
N GLU A 160 18.66 -19.46 13.39
CA GLU A 160 17.21 -19.28 13.41
C GLU A 160 16.72 -18.71 14.76
N TYR A 161 15.72 -17.84 14.69
CA TYR A 161 15.07 -17.23 15.85
C TYR A 161 13.56 -17.29 15.68
N ILE A 162 12.85 -17.67 16.74
CA ILE A 162 11.39 -17.65 16.80
C ILE A 162 10.97 -16.54 17.76
N ASN A 163 10.38 -15.48 17.23
CA ASN A 163 9.74 -14.42 18.01
C ASN A 163 8.22 -14.57 17.89
N SER A 164 7.49 -14.36 18.99
CA SER A 164 6.03 -14.48 19.06
C SER A 164 5.38 -13.22 19.63
N TYR A 165 4.14 -12.98 19.24
CA TYR A 165 3.28 -11.93 19.79
C TYR A 165 1.84 -12.45 19.85
N GLU A 166 1.00 -11.85 20.71
CA GLU A 166 -0.42 -12.19 20.76
C GLU A 166 -1.16 -11.41 19.66
N GLY A 167 -1.89 -12.12 18.79
CA GLY A 167 -2.43 -11.57 17.54
C GLY A 167 -3.79 -10.87 17.63
N ARG A 168 -4.48 -10.90 18.77
CA ARG A 168 -5.74 -10.19 19.03
C ARG A 168 -5.53 -8.86 19.76
N SER A 169 -4.36 -8.67 20.35
CA SER A 169 -3.97 -7.48 21.10
C SER A 169 -3.80 -6.28 20.17
N LEU A 170 -4.34 -5.14 20.60
CA LEU A 170 -4.22 -3.86 19.89
C LEU A 170 -2.88 -3.14 20.17
N SER A 171 -2.05 -3.70 21.05
CA SER A 171 -0.77 -3.11 21.49
C SER A 171 0.43 -4.06 21.40
N ASN A 172 0.23 -5.32 21.03
CA ASN A 172 1.30 -6.31 20.85
C ASN A 172 1.68 -6.46 19.37
N GLY A 173 2.93 -6.82 19.11
CA GLY A 173 3.49 -6.95 17.77
C GLY A 173 5.01 -6.96 17.81
N LEU A 174 5.64 -7.38 16.72
CA LEU A 174 7.10 -7.37 16.57
C LEU A 174 7.55 -6.11 15.83
N THR A 175 8.62 -5.48 16.32
CA THR A 175 9.22 -4.28 15.71
C THR A 175 10.68 -4.58 15.40
N PHE A 176 11.09 -4.31 14.15
CA PHE A 176 12.47 -4.45 13.69
C PHE A 176 12.98 -3.10 13.18
N THR A 177 14.07 -2.61 13.76
CA THR A 177 14.59 -1.26 13.49
C THR A 177 15.81 -1.30 12.57
N ALA A 178 15.78 -0.53 11.48
CA ALA A 178 16.96 -0.19 10.68
C ALA A 178 17.51 1.19 11.10
N LYS A 179 18.84 1.34 11.07
CA LYS A 179 19.50 2.65 11.12
C LYS A 179 20.27 2.85 9.81
N PHE A 180 20.31 4.09 9.33
CA PHE A 180 21.01 4.47 8.10
C PHE A 180 22.09 5.47 8.46
N ASP A 181 23.32 5.16 8.05
CA ASP A 181 24.56 5.92 8.25
C ASP A 181 24.81 6.96 7.14
N VAL A 182 24.00 6.92 6.09
CA VAL A 182 23.97 7.91 5.01
C VAL A 182 22.54 8.35 4.71
N THR A 183 22.39 9.58 4.23
CA THR A 183 21.12 10.06 3.67
C THR A 183 20.62 9.09 2.60
N THR A 184 19.43 8.53 2.83
CA THR A 184 18.86 7.43 2.04
C THR A 184 17.43 7.78 1.62
N GLU A 185 17.11 7.51 0.36
CA GLU A 185 15.74 7.64 -0.17
C GLU A 185 15.17 6.25 -0.40
N LEU A 186 14.03 5.96 0.23
CA LEU A 186 13.23 4.77 -0.09
C LEU A 186 12.13 5.20 -1.06
N ALA A 187 12.10 4.59 -2.24
CA ALA A 187 11.13 4.87 -3.30
C ALA A 187 10.76 3.57 -4.03
N GLY A 188 9.50 3.45 -4.45
CA GLY A 188 8.98 2.26 -5.15
C GLY A 188 8.13 1.36 -4.25
N TYR A 189 8.02 0.08 -4.61
CA TYR A 189 7.25 -0.92 -3.88
C TYR A 189 8.14 -1.69 -2.89
N PRO A 190 7.87 -1.67 -1.57
CA PRO A 190 8.50 -2.59 -0.62
C PRO A 190 7.72 -3.90 -0.51
N LYS A 191 8.40 -5.00 -0.18
CA LYS A 191 7.76 -6.24 0.27
C LYS A 191 8.38 -6.74 1.58
N ALA A 192 7.61 -7.46 2.38
CA ALA A 192 8.12 -8.21 3.52
C ALA A 192 7.97 -9.71 3.28
N VAL A 193 9.06 -10.46 3.38
CA VAL A 193 9.04 -11.93 3.30
C VAL A 193 9.09 -12.48 4.72
N LEU A 194 8.05 -13.20 5.14
CA LEU A 194 7.92 -13.72 6.50
C LEU A 194 7.70 -15.23 6.49
N LEU A 195 8.35 -15.92 7.44
CA LEU A 195 8.03 -17.29 7.83
C LEU A 195 7.22 -17.20 9.11
N MET A 196 5.96 -17.66 9.09
CA MET A 196 5.03 -17.50 10.22
C MET A 196 4.21 -18.76 10.45
N LEU A 197 3.82 -19.00 11.70
CA LEU A 197 2.85 -20.03 12.09
C LEU A 197 1.86 -19.45 13.09
N CYS A 198 0.71 -20.10 13.24
CA CYS A 198 -0.22 -19.86 14.35
C CYS A 198 -0.53 -21.22 15.00
N PRO A 199 -0.35 -21.39 16.32
CA PRO A 199 -0.64 -22.67 16.98
C PRO A 199 -2.14 -22.89 17.20
N ASP A 200 -2.93 -21.81 17.28
CA ASP A 200 -4.34 -21.87 17.72
C ASP A 200 -5.36 -21.83 16.57
N HIS A 201 -4.96 -21.37 15.38
CA HIS A 201 -5.86 -21.13 14.24
C HIS A 201 -5.25 -21.60 12.93
N ASP A 202 -6.13 -22.01 12.01
CA ASP A 202 -5.79 -22.43 10.65
C ASP A 202 -5.57 -21.25 9.67
N ASN A 203 -5.73 -20.03 10.16
CA ASN A 203 -5.66 -18.81 9.37
C ASN A 203 -5.43 -17.59 10.28
N PHE A 204 -4.71 -16.60 9.77
CA PHE A 204 -4.40 -15.37 10.50
C PHE A 204 -4.21 -14.20 9.52
N ASP A 205 -4.52 -12.99 9.99
CA ASP A 205 -4.31 -11.74 9.24
C ASP A 205 -2.98 -11.11 9.69
N VAL A 206 -2.05 -10.91 8.75
CA VAL A 206 -0.77 -10.24 9.00
C VAL A 206 -0.81 -8.82 8.46
N VAL A 207 -0.32 -7.88 9.26
CA VAL A 207 -0.18 -6.47 8.91
C VAL A 207 1.28 -6.06 9.11
N VAL A 208 1.87 -5.45 8.08
CA VAL A 208 3.22 -4.89 8.15
C VAL A 208 3.12 -3.39 7.88
N GLN A 209 3.80 -2.58 8.70
CA GLN A 209 3.87 -1.14 8.49
C GLN A 209 5.31 -0.64 8.57
N ILE A 210 5.75 0.13 7.58
CA ILE A 210 7.02 0.84 7.65
C ILE A 210 6.77 2.16 8.38
N ARG A 211 7.41 2.35 9.54
CA ARG A 211 7.38 3.59 10.33
C ARG A 211 8.72 4.31 10.22
N LYS A 212 8.70 5.65 10.15
CA LYS A 212 9.90 6.46 10.40
C LYS A 212 9.95 6.83 11.87
N ILE A 213 11.14 6.75 12.46
CA ILE A 213 11.44 7.26 13.81
C ILE A 213 12.51 8.35 13.71
N ASP A 214 12.55 9.29 14.65
CA ASP A 214 13.67 10.23 14.81
C ASP A 214 14.81 9.64 15.66
N ASN A 215 15.88 10.43 15.84
CA ASN A 215 17.05 10.04 16.63
C ASN A 215 16.77 9.87 18.13
N LYS A 216 15.60 10.29 18.62
CA LYS A 216 15.13 10.09 19.99
C LYS A 216 14.18 8.88 20.10
N GLY A 217 13.97 8.14 19.01
CA GLY A 217 13.07 6.99 18.96
C GLY A 217 11.58 7.35 18.85
N ARG A 218 11.24 8.64 18.72
CA ARG A 218 9.84 9.08 18.56
C ARG A 218 9.37 8.71 17.16
N GLN A 219 8.22 8.03 17.08
CA GLN A 219 7.56 7.73 15.81
C GLN A 219 7.09 9.03 15.15
N LEU A 220 7.42 9.19 13.87
CA LEU A 220 7.02 10.33 13.07
C LEU A 220 5.69 10.05 12.36
N SER A 221 5.00 11.14 12.03
CA SER A 221 3.79 11.16 11.22
C SER A 221 3.87 12.31 10.22
N HIS A 222 3.10 12.22 9.15
CA HIS A 222 3.04 13.24 8.11
C HIS A 222 1.59 13.61 7.81
N LEU A 223 1.35 14.88 7.48
CA LEU A 223 0.02 15.40 7.14
C LEU A 223 -0.24 15.18 5.64
N ASN A 224 -1.29 14.42 5.32
CA ASN A 224 -1.65 14.12 3.93
C ASN A 224 -1.97 15.39 3.11
N TYR A 225 -2.42 16.45 3.77
CA TYR A 225 -2.65 17.77 3.18
C TYR A 225 -2.27 18.89 4.16
N PRO A 226 -1.97 20.11 3.68
CA PRO A 226 -1.67 21.25 4.56
C PRO A 226 -2.81 21.55 5.53
N CYS A 227 -2.51 21.54 6.83
CA CYS A 227 -3.45 21.90 7.89
C CYS A 227 -3.08 23.28 8.48
N PRO A 228 -4.06 24.09 8.93
CA PRO A 228 -3.82 25.41 9.53
C PRO A 228 -3.39 25.36 11.01
N VAL A 229 -3.17 24.17 11.55
CA VAL A 229 -2.78 23.90 12.95
C VAL A 229 -1.56 22.97 12.99
N ALA A 230 -0.88 22.92 14.12
CA ALA A 230 0.26 22.03 14.33
C ALA A 230 -0.14 20.54 14.27
N ILE A 231 0.78 19.66 13.89
CA ILE A 231 0.48 18.24 13.60
C ILE A 231 -0.01 17.45 14.82
N ASP A 232 0.36 17.87 16.02
CA ASP A 232 -0.13 17.35 17.31
C ASP A 232 -1.60 17.72 17.58
N GLN A 233 -2.08 18.84 17.03
CA GLN A 233 -3.47 19.30 17.14
C GLN A 233 -4.40 18.71 16.07
N VAL A 234 -3.85 18.19 14.97
CA VAL A 234 -4.64 17.47 13.95
C VAL A 234 -5.08 16.11 14.52
N PRO A 235 -6.34 15.67 14.37
CA PRO A 235 -6.77 14.34 14.81
C PRO A 235 -6.00 13.20 14.11
N ASP A 236 -5.76 12.10 14.83
CA ASP A 236 -5.16 10.87 14.29
C ASP A 236 -6.17 10.06 13.46
N VAL A 237 -6.59 10.64 12.33
CA VAL A 237 -7.42 10.00 11.31
C VAL A 237 -6.62 9.79 10.03
N ASN A 238 -6.80 8.62 9.40
CA ASN A 238 -6.04 8.20 8.22
C ASN A 238 -6.23 9.11 6.99
N THR A 239 -7.27 9.93 6.96
CA THR A 239 -7.48 10.96 5.94
C THR A 239 -6.57 12.16 6.14
N ALA A 240 -6.27 12.55 7.37
CA ALA A 240 -5.48 13.73 7.70
C ALA A 240 -3.99 13.43 7.93
N LYS A 241 -3.68 12.26 8.52
CA LYS A 241 -2.31 11.82 8.80
C LYS A 241 -1.99 10.47 8.19
N THR A 242 -0.74 10.32 7.73
CA THR A 242 -0.11 9.04 7.45
C THR A 242 1.03 8.77 8.42
N TRP A 243 1.20 7.49 8.75
CA TRP A 243 2.25 6.97 9.62
C TRP A 243 3.32 6.21 8.84
N GLY A 244 3.17 6.12 7.51
CA GLY A 244 3.96 5.29 6.60
C GLY A 244 3.15 4.11 6.04
N PRO A 245 3.63 3.51 4.92
CA PRO A 245 2.85 2.58 4.13
C PRO A 245 2.64 1.24 4.84
N GLN A 246 1.52 0.59 4.49
CA GLN A 246 1.09 -0.66 5.08
C GLN A 246 0.92 -1.75 4.02
N GLY A 247 1.32 -2.97 4.36
CA GLY A 247 1.00 -4.21 3.66
C GLY A 247 0.08 -5.07 4.51
N PHE A 248 -0.78 -5.85 3.84
CA PHE A 248 -1.76 -6.73 4.46
C PHE A 248 -1.78 -8.07 3.73
N LEU A 249 -1.84 -9.17 4.46
CA LEU A 249 -2.14 -10.48 3.89
C LEU A 249 -2.87 -11.37 4.89
N ARG A 250 -3.94 -12.02 4.45
CA ARG A 250 -4.57 -13.14 5.13
C ARG A 250 -3.85 -14.42 4.74
N ALA A 251 -3.21 -15.08 5.71
CA ALA A 251 -2.24 -16.14 5.47
C ALA A 251 -2.80 -17.32 4.64
N SER A 252 -4.10 -17.65 4.76
CA SER A 252 -4.71 -18.67 3.91
C SER A 252 -4.65 -18.38 2.40
N HIS A 253 -4.41 -17.13 1.97
CA HIS A 253 -4.24 -16.77 0.56
C HIS A 253 -2.82 -17.03 0.02
N HIS A 254 -1.89 -17.58 0.80
CA HIS A 254 -0.50 -17.84 0.39
C HIS A 254 -0.38 -18.56 -0.97
N ILE A 255 -1.20 -19.59 -1.23
CA ILE A 255 -1.24 -20.31 -2.52
C ILE A 255 -1.72 -19.50 -3.73
N SER A 256 -2.18 -18.26 -3.54
CA SER A 256 -2.64 -17.39 -4.63
C SER A 256 -1.58 -16.40 -5.11
N LEU A 257 -0.36 -16.43 -4.54
CA LEU A 257 0.81 -15.71 -5.03
C LEU A 257 1.12 -16.16 -6.47
N ASN A 258 1.16 -15.22 -7.41
CA ASN A 258 1.48 -15.45 -8.84
C ASN A 258 0.62 -16.53 -9.55
N ALA A 259 -0.52 -16.92 -8.97
CA ALA A 259 -1.45 -17.88 -9.57
C ALA A 259 -2.27 -17.26 -10.72
N GLU A 260 -2.86 -18.12 -11.57
CA GLU A 260 -3.57 -17.73 -12.81
C GLU A 260 -4.55 -16.55 -12.63
N GLY A 261 -4.58 -15.68 -13.66
CA GLY A 261 -5.38 -14.44 -13.65
C GLY A 261 -4.73 -13.27 -12.92
N GLY A 262 -3.41 -13.32 -12.70
CA GLY A 262 -2.60 -12.14 -12.34
C GLY A 262 -2.04 -11.41 -13.55
N LEU A 263 -1.44 -10.24 -13.29
CA LEU A 263 -0.56 -9.58 -14.26
C LEU A 263 0.58 -10.55 -14.61
N ILE A 264 0.98 -10.56 -15.88
CA ILE A 264 2.14 -11.33 -16.32
C ILE A 264 3.35 -10.80 -15.54
N VAL A 265 3.98 -11.68 -14.76
CA VAL A 265 5.27 -11.40 -14.13
C VAL A 265 6.24 -11.07 -15.25
N SER A 266 6.75 -9.85 -15.29
CA SER A 266 7.82 -9.49 -16.21
C SER A 266 9.11 -10.15 -15.71
N ASP A 267 9.92 -10.68 -16.63
CA ASP A 267 11.28 -11.17 -16.34
C ASP A 267 12.26 -10.00 -16.03
N ASP A 268 11.75 -8.82 -15.68
CA ASP A 268 12.50 -7.63 -15.30
C ASP A 268 12.61 -7.55 -13.77
N SER A 269 13.84 -7.62 -13.27
CA SER A 269 14.17 -7.47 -11.86
C SER A 269 13.73 -6.13 -11.26
N SER A 270 13.39 -5.13 -12.07
CA SER A 270 12.77 -3.88 -11.60
C SER A 270 11.41 -4.09 -10.90
N HIS A 271 10.75 -5.23 -11.15
CA HIS A 271 9.49 -5.66 -10.54
C HIS A 271 9.64 -6.76 -9.46
N GLU A 272 10.85 -7.08 -8.99
CA GLU A 272 11.07 -8.14 -7.97
C GLU A 272 10.23 -7.94 -6.68
N THR A 273 9.90 -6.69 -6.36
CA THR A 273 9.08 -6.31 -5.19
C THR A 273 7.59 -6.10 -5.48
N ASP A 274 7.16 -6.26 -6.75
CA ASP A 274 5.79 -6.10 -7.22
C ASP A 274 4.99 -7.41 -7.02
N VAL A 275 4.68 -7.70 -5.75
CA VAL A 275 4.08 -8.98 -5.33
C VAL A 275 2.56 -9.00 -5.59
N PHE A 276 2.12 -9.92 -6.46
CA PHE A 276 0.71 -10.08 -6.81
C PHE A 276 0.06 -11.33 -6.22
N TYR A 277 -1.11 -11.16 -5.58
CA TYR A 277 -1.98 -12.25 -5.16
C TYR A 277 -3.27 -12.26 -6.00
N SER A 278 -3.55 -13.39 -6.64
CA SER A 278 -4.79 -13.58 -7.39
C SER A 278 -6.00 -13.56 -6.46
N HIS A 279 -5.85 -14.01 -5.20
CA HIS A 279 -6.94 -14.21 -4.23
C HIS A 279 -8.11 -15.07 -4.75
N ARG A 280 -7.96 -15.73 -5.91
CA ARG A 280 -8.97 -16.63 -6.51
C ARG A 280 -9.10 -17.95 -5.73
N VAL A 281 -8.03 -18.32 -5.04
CA VAL A 281 -7.92 -19.50 -4.19
C VAL A 281 -7.42 -19.14 -2.79
N ARG A 282 -7.71 -20.00 -1.82
CA ARG A 282 -7.13 -19.99 -0.46
C ARG A 282 -7.07 -21.41 0.08
N GLN A 283 -6.10 -21.68 0.95
CA GLN A 283 -5.92 -22.95 1.64
C GLN A 283 -5.75 -22.68 3.14
N PRO A 284 -6.52 -23.34 4.03
CA PRO A 284 -6.24 -23.35 5.46
C PRO A 284 -4.84 -23.89 5.75
N ILE A 285 -4.15 -23.28 6.70
CA ILE A 285 -2.83 -23.71 7.16
C ILE A 285 -3.05 -24.66 8.33
N THR A 286 -2.34 -25.79 8.39
CA THR A 286 -2.43 -26.66 9.58
C THR A 286 -1.85 -25.91 10.79
N PRO A 287 -2.58 -25.78 11.93
CA PRO A 287 -2.07 -25.09 13.10
C PRO A 287 -0.70 -25.63 13.55
N GLY A 288 0.19 -24.73 13.96
CA GLY A 288 1.59 -25.03 14.27
C GLY A 288 2.51 -25.22 13.05
N THR A 289 2.00 -25.18 11.81
CA THR A 289 2.82 -25.30 10.58
C THR A 289 3.31 -23.93 10.11
N THR A 290 4.60 -23.84 9.78
CA THR A 290 5.19 -22.64 9.17
C THR A 290 4.75 -22.47 7.72
N VAL A 291 4.22 -21.29 7.40
CA VAL A 291 3.95 -20.84 6.03
C VAL A 291 4.91 -19.69 5.67
N ARG A 292 5.41 -19.69 4.43
CA ARG A 292 6.12 -18.55 3.85
C ARG A 292 5.11 -17.63 3.17
N ILE A 293 5.14 -16.35 3.50
CA ILE A 293 4.29 -15.31 2.91
C ILE A 293 5.13 -14.13 2.44
N GLU A 294 4.82 -13.62 1.25
CA GLU A 294 5.35 -12.34 0.75
C GLU A 294 4.25 -11.29 0.86
N ILE A 295 4.44 -10.22 1.63
CA ILE A 295 3.42 -9.21 1.87
C ILE A 295 3.77 -7.97 1.04
N PRO A 296 3.00 -7.62 -0.01
CA PRO A 296 3.17 -6.34 -0.70
C PRO A 296 2.82 -5.19 0.25
N ILE A 297 3.76 -4.26 0.40
CA ILE A 297 3.57 -3.00 1.13
C ILE A 297 3.27 -1.93 0.08
N TRP A 298 2.34 -1.03 0.38
CA TRP A 298 2.02 0.07 -0.55
C TRP A 298 3.27 0.92 -0.91
N PRO A 299 3.27 1.54 -2.11
CA PRO A 299 4.30 2.48 -2.54
C PRO A 299 4.82 3.39 -1.43
N ILE A 300 6.13 3.51 -1.35
CA ILE A 300 6.82 4.43 -0.44
C ILE A 300 7.50 5.56 -1.23
N GLY A 301 7.53 6.73 -0.61
CA GLY A 301 8.44 7.83 -0.92
C GLY A 301 8.90 8.44 0.40
N LEU A 302 10.10 8.10 0.86
CA LEU A 302 10.57 8.45 2.20
C LEU A 302 12.05 8.85 2.19
N CYS A 303 12.34 10.06 2.67
CA CYS A 303 13.71 10.51 2.93
C CYS A 303 14.11 10.21 4.38
N LEU A 304 15.18 9.43 4.53
CA LEU A 304 15.90 9.18 5.77
C LEU A 304 17.17 10.02 5.75
N LEU A 305 17.39 10.83 6.79
CA LEU A 305 18.55 11.73 6.86
C LEU A 305 19.41 11.38 8.06
N LEU A 306 20.71 11.56 7.89
CA LEU A 306 21.65 11.70 8.99
C LEU A 306 21.22 12.88 9.86
N VAL A 307 20.89 12.60 11.13
CA VAL A 307 20.97 13.63 12.16
C VAL A 307 22.45 13.74 12.53
N ARG A 308 23.09 14.85 12.16
CA ARG A 308 24.39 15.22 12.73
C ARG A 308 24.20 15.39 14.24
N ALA A 309 25.04 14.71 15.02
CA ALA A 309 25.10 14.86 16.47
C ALA A 309 25.57 16.28 16.86
#